data_AF-Q05RC6-F1
#
_entry.id   AF-Q05RC6-F1
#
_cell.length_a   1.000
_cell.length_b   1.000
_cell.length_c   1.000
_cell.angle_alpha   90.00
_cell.angle_beta   90.00
_cell.angle_gamma   90.00
#
_symmetry.space_group_name_H-M   'P 1'
#
loop_
_entity.id
_entity.type
_entity.pdbx_description
1 polymer ?
#
loop_
_entity_poly.entity_id
_entity_poly.type
_entity_poly.pdbx_seq_one_letter_code
_entity_poly.pdbx_strand_id
1 'polypeptide(L)'
;MPSSRRAWPSFLKVVDKGEQVVAKVLTVVTAVVIVAALGQLIMRVAMDLISPQPANWLGDGLIKVLGDLLTVLIALEVLQNVTSYLRRHVVQLELVLVTALTAVARKVIVLPAGSENKPQLLIGLGLASIALAGAYWLVIRSQPQGRIDQGSHQ
;
A
#
# COMPACT_ATOMS: atom_id res chain seq x y z
N MET A 1 -13.22 -19.81 -43.47
CA MET A 1 -13.82 -18.53 -43.04
C MET A 1 -12.68 -17.57 -42.67
N PRO A 2 -12.47 -16.45 -43.39
CA PRO A 2 -11.32 -15.57 -43.16
C PRO A 2 -11.54 -14.67 -41.94
N SER A 3 -10.47 -14.48 -41.18
CA SER A 3 -10.38 -13.75 -39.93
C SER A 3 -10.55 -12.23 -40.12
N SER A 4 -11.47 -11.66 -39.36
CA SER A 4 -11.72 -10.22 -39.28
C SER A 4 -10.51 -9.50 -38.66
N ARG A 5 -9.63 -8.92 -39.50
CA ARG A 5 -8.60 -7.97 -39.07
C ARG A 5 -9.26 -6.66 -38.65
N ARG A 6 -9.67 -6.56 -37.38
CA ARG A 6 -10.14 -5.30 -36.80
C ARG A 6 -8.93 -4.35 -36.64
N ALA A 7 -9.00 -3.19 -37.25
CA ALA A 7 -7.99 -2.13 -37.17
C ALA A 7 -7.91 -1.54 -35.75
N TRP A 8 -7.12 -2.14 -34.85
CA TRP A 8 -6.87 -1.60 -33.50
C TRP A 8 -5.38 -1.60 -33.04
N PRO A 9 -4.41 -1.08 -33.82
CA PRO A 9 -3.07 -0.84 -33.30
C PRO A 9 -2.83 0.59 -32.79
N SER A 10 -3.54 1.61 -33.29
CA SER A 10 -3.23 3.02 -32.96
C SER A 10 -3.86 3.49 -31.66
N PHE A 11 -5.11 3.08 -31.38
CA PHE A 11 -5.81 3.47 -30.15
C PHE A 11 -5.13 2.91 -28.90
N LEU A 12 -4.78 1.61 -28.90
CA LEU A 12 -4.11 0.97 -27.77
C LEU A 12 -2.75 1.61 -27.47
N LYS A 13 -1.97 1.97 -28.49
CA LYS A 13 -0.69 2.68 -28.30
C LYS A 13 -0.84 4.07 -27.68
N VAL A 14 -1.95 4.76 -27.93
CA VAL A 14 -2.23 6.06 -27.29
C VAL A 14 -2.62 5.85 -25.83
N VAL A 15 -3.44 4.84 -25.54
CA VAL A 15 -3.81 4.46 -24.17
C VAL A 15 -2.57 4.06 -23.37
N ASP A 16 -1.73 3.16 -23.88
CA ASP A 16 -0.51 2.71 -23.21
C ASP A 16 0.44 3.87 -22.87
N LYS A 17 0.59 4.84 -23.81
CA LYS A 17 1.37 6.05 -23.57
C LYS A 17 0.74 6.94 -22.51
N GLY A 18 -0.59 7.09 -22.53
CA GLY A 18 -1.34 7.82 -21.53
C GLY A 18 -1.15 7.22 -20.14
N GLU A 19 -1.30 5.90 -20.00
CA GLU A 19 -1.08 5.16 -18.75
C GLU A 19 0.34 5.39 -18.20
N GLN A 20 1.37 5.33 -19.05
CA GLN A 20 2.74 5.60 -18.63
C GLN A 20 2.96 7.05 -18.15
N VAL A 21 2.33 8.02 -18.80
CA VAL A 21 2.40 9.43 -18.36
C VAL A 21 1.73 9.59 -17.01
N VAL A 22 0.53 9.03 -16.83
CA VAL A 22 -0.20 9.06 -15.56
C VAL A 22 0.63 8.41 -14.44
N ALA A 23 1.19 7.23 -14.67
CA ALA A 23 1.98 6.55 -13.66
C ALA A 23 3.28 7.30 -13.29
N LYS A 24 3.93 7.98 -14.25
CA LYS A 24 5.07 8.89 -13.97
C LYS A 24 4.64 10.07 -13.10
N VAL A 25 3.53 10.73 -13.43
CA VAL A 25 2.99 11.84 -12.64
C VAL A 25 2.66 11.37 -11.22
N LEU A 26 1.98 10.24 -11.08
CA LEU A 26 1.68 9.63 -9.78
C LEU A 26 2.95 9.37 -8.96
N THR A 27 4.00 8.83 -9.58
CA THR A 27 5.30 8.57 -8.92
C THR A 27 5.89 9.87 -8.34
N VAL A 28 5.91 10.96 -9.11
CA VAL A 28 6.44 12.25 -8.67
C VAL A 28 5.59 12.84 -7.54
N VAL A 29 4.25 12.82 -7.70
CA VAL A 29 3.33 13.32 -6.69
C VAL A 29 3.50 12.56 -5.37
N THR A 30 3.55 11.23 -5.41
CA THR A 30 3.75 10.42 -4.20
C THR A 30 5.10 10.70 -3.55
N ALA A 31 6.18 10.88 -4.32
CA ALA A 31 7.48 11.26 -3.77
C ALA A 31 7.46 12.60 -3.03
N VAL A 32 6.77 13.61 -3.58
CA VAL A 32 6.60 14.91 -2.90
C VAL A 32 5.79 14.75 -1.61
N VAL A 33 4.72 13.97 -1.63
CA VAL A 33 3.90 13.68 -0.44
C VAL A 33 4.73 13.00 0.65
N ILE A 34 5.59 12.04 0.29
CA ILE A 34 6.49 11.37 1.25
C ILE A 34 7.42 12.38 1.93
N VAL A 35 8.07 13.26 1.15
CA VAL A 35 8.98 14.27 1.70
C VAL A 35 8.25 15.23 2.62
N ALA A 36 7.06 15.70 2.22
CA ALA A 36 6.24 16.58 3.05
C ALA A 36 5.80 15.90 4.36
N ALA A 37 5.32 14.66 4.29
CA ALA A 37 4.89 13.88 5.44
C ALA A 37 6.05 13.59 6.41
N LEU A 38 7.24 13.26 5.89
CA LEU A 38 8.46 13.10 6.69
C LEU A 38 8.86 14.39 7.38
N GLY A 39 8.86 15.52 6.66
CA GLY A 39 9.17 16.83 7.25
C GLY A 39 8.20 17.20 8.38
N GLN A 40 6.90 16.98 8.17
CA GLN A 40 5.87 17.21 9.18
C GLN A 40 6.04 16.32 10.41
N LEU A 41 6.34 15.03 10.20
CA LEU A 41 6.58 14.07 11.29
C LEU A 41 7.81 14.45 12.12
N ILE A 42 8.93 14.77 11.47
CA ILE A 42 10.16 15.21 12.15
C ILE A 42 9.90 16.47 12.97
N MET A 43 9.22 17.46 12.37
CA MET A 43 8.88 18.71 13.05
C MET A 43 7.99 18.46 14.27
N ARG A 44 6.96 17.62 14.15
CA ARG A 44 6.08 17.26 15.27
C ARG A 44 6.88 16.63 16.42
N VAL A 45 7.66 15.59 16.13
CA VAL A 45 8.48 14.90 17.14
C VAL A 45 9.48 15.85 17.80
N ALA A 46 10.14 16.72 17.03
CA ALA A 46 11.07 17.70 17.58
C ALA A 46 10.39 18.70 18.52
N MET A 47 9.21 19.22 18.14
CA MET A 47 8.43 20.12 19.00
C MET A 47 7.97 19.45 20.29
N ASP A 48 7.53 18.19 20.19
CA ASP A 48 7.04 17.45 21.34
C ASP A 48 8.17 17.07 22.32
N LEU A 49 9.40 16.85 21.84
CA LEU A 49 10.59 16.58 22.68
C LEU A 49 11.13 17.81 23.43
N ILE A 50 11.02 19.00 22.84
CA ILE A 50 11.56 20.24 23.41
C ILE A 50 10.52 20.93 24.33
N SER A 51 9.26 20.52 24.26
CA SER A 51 8.18 21.11 25.04
C SER A 51 8.36 20.87 26.55
N PRO A 52 8.37 21.92 27.41
CA PRO A 52 8.64 21.82 28.84
C PRO A 52 7.48 21.25 29.69
N GLN A 53 6.37 20.84 29.08
CA GLN A 53 5.21 20.30 29.80
C GLN A 53 5.36 18.79 30.06
N PRO A 54 4.87 18.27 31.20
CA PRO A 54 4.72 16.83 31.43
C PRO A 54 3.51 16.32 30.64
N ALA A 55 3.58 16.41 29.31
CA ALA A 55 2.60 15.80 28.43
C ALA A 55 2.76 14.28 28.49
N ASN A 56 1.66 13.53 28.44
CA ASN A 56 1.63 12.06 28.34
C ASN A 56 2.15 11.59 26.96
N TRP A 57 3.36 12.00 26.60
CA TRP A 57 4.01 11.76 25.33
C TRP A 57 4.19 10.27 25.07
N LEU A 58 4.56 9.49 26.11
CA LEU A 58 4.74 8.05 26.01
C LEU A 58 3.42 7.26 25.93
N GLY A 59 2.28 7.88 26.24
CA GLY A 59 0.95 7.29 26.08
C GLY A 59 0.28 7.69 24.77
N ASP A 60 -0.74 8.54 24.85
CA ASP A 60 -1.52 8.97 23.67
C ASP A 60 -0.69 9.71 22.61
N GLY A 61 0.40 10.37 23.03
CA GLY A 61 1.35 11.01 22.11
C GLY A 61 2.04 10.00 21.20
N LEU A 62 2.52 8.90 21.76
CA LEU A 62 3.23 7.84 21.04
C LEU A 62 2.31 7.18 19.99
N ILE A 63 1.05 6.90 20.35
CA ILE A 63 0.07 6.33 19.41
C ILE A 63 -0.14 7.28 18.21
N LYS A 64 -0.19 8.59 18.43
CA LYS A 64 -0.30 9.59 17.33
C LYS A 64 0.94 9.58 16.44
N VAL A 65 2.14 9.57 17.03
CA VAL A 65 3.41 9.52 16.27
C VAL A 65 3.53 8.24 15.46
N LEU A 66 3.18 7.09 16.05
CA LEU A 66 3.10 5.82 15.33
C LEU A 66 2.10 5.90 14.19
N GLY A 67 0.97 6.57 14.39
CA GLY A 67 -0.01 6.80 13.33
C GLY A 67 0.50 7.64 12.17
N ASP A 68 1.31 8.66 12.45
CA ASP A 68 1.97 9.50 11.46
C ASP A 68 3.09 8.73 10.75
N LEU A 69 3.90 7.95 11.47
CA LEU A 69 4.91 7.03 10.91
C LEU A 69 4.27 6.04 9.92
N LEU A 70 3.17 5.40 10.32
CA LEU A 70 2.45 4.47 9.46
C LEU A 70 1.81 5.17 8.25
N THR A 71 1.46 6.47 8.36
CA THR A 71 1.03 7.27 7.19
C THR A 71 2.15 7.40 6.16
N VAL A 72 3.38 7.68 6.62
CA VAL A 72 4.55 7.75 5.75
C VAL A 72 4.81 6.38 5.11
N LEU A 73 4.66 5.30 5.88
CA LEU A 73 4.87 3.94 5.36
C LEU A 73 3.86 3.60 4.25
N ILE A 74 2.59 3.97 4.40
CA ILE A 74 1.58 3.80 3.33
C ILE A 74 1.99 4.58 2.07
N ALA A 75 2.50 5.81 2.21
CA ALA A 75 2.93 6.59 1.06
C ALA A 75 4.11 5.90 0.34
N LEU A 76 5.04 5.30 1.08
CA LEU A 76 6.13 4.48 0.53
C LEU A 76 5.61 3.23 -0.18
N GLU A 77 4.64 2.53 0.40
CA GLU A 77 3.99 1.36 -0.23
C GLU A 77 3.28 1.73 -1.54
N VAL A 78 2.59 2.88 -1.57
CA VAL A 78 1.97 3.40 -2.80
C VAL A 78 3.03 3.72 -3.85
N LEU A 79 4.14 4.35 -3.46
CA LEU A 79 5.25 4.63 -4.38
C LEU A 79 5.84 3.33 -4.96
N GLN A 80 6.00 2.30 -4.12
CA GLN A 80 6.44 0.97 -4.57
C GLN A 80 5.45 0.35 -5.55
N ASN A 81 4.14 0.43 -5.28
CA ASN A 81 3.09 -0.06 -6.17
C ASN A 81 3.14 0.61 -7.55
N VAL A 82 3.20 1.94 -7.60
CA VAL A 82 3.24 2.69 -8.86
C VAL A 82 4.56 2.45 -9.60
N THR A 83 5.69 2.44 -8.89
CA THR A 83 7.01 2.18 -9.50
C THR A 83 7.12 0.76 -10.05
N SER A 84 6.52 -0.21 -9.35
CA SER A 84 6.40 -1.60 -9.79
C SER A 84 5.63 -1.71 -11.11
N TYR A 85 4.49 -1.04 -11.21
CA TYR A 85 3.73 -0.93 -12.45
C TYR A 85 4.56 -0.27 -13.56
N LEU A 86 5.30 0.80 -13.25
CA LEU A 86 6.15 1.48 -14.23
C LEU A 86 7.28 0.60 -14.80
N ARG A 87 7.78 -0.37 -14.01
CA ARG A 87 8.86 -1.28 -14.40
C ARG A 87 8.40 -2.48 -15.21
N ARG A 88 7.22 -3.04 -14.89
CA ARG A 88 6.73 -4.30 -15.47
C ARG A 88 5.48 -4.15 -16.32
N HIS A 89 4.90 -2.95 -16.38
CA HIS A 89 3.64 -2.62 -17.07
C HIS A 89 2.48 -3.53 -16.68
N VAL A 90 2.53 -4.08 -15.47
CA VAL A 90 1.51 -4.95 -14.89
C VAL A 90 1.31 -4.61 -13.43
N VAL A 91 0.06 -4.65 -12.98
CA VAL A 91 -0.27 -4.47 -11.56
C VAL A 91 0.09 -5.77 -10.82
N GLN A 92 1.00 -5.67 -9.86
CA GLN A 92 1.35 -6.81 -9.01
C GLN A 92 0.30 -6.97 -7.91
N LEU A 93 -0.63 -7.90 -8.12
CA LEU A 93 -1.75 -8.15 -7.19
C LEU A 93 -1.28 -8.46 -5.76
N GLU A 94 -0.16 -9.16 -5.61
CA GLU A 94 0.44 -9.44 -4.31
C GLU A 94 0.77 -8.15 -3.55
N LEU A 95 1.43 -7.20 -4.20
CA LEU A 95 1.81 -5.93 -3.59
C LEU A 95 0.58 -5.11 -3.20
N VAL A 96 -0.46 -5.10 -4.05
CA VAL A 96 -1.72 -4.40 -3.77
C VAL A 96 -2.44 -5.00 -2.56
N LEU A 97 -2.49 -6.34 -2.45
CA LEU A 97 -3.13 -7.02 -1.32
C LEU A 97 -2.35 -6.83 -0.02
N VAL A 98 -1.02 -6.85 -0.08
CA VAL A 98 -0.17 -6.52 1.07
C VAL A 98 -0.42 -5.09 1.54
N THR A 99 -0.47 -4.11 0.63
CA THR A 99 -0.79 -2.72 0.99
C THR A 99 -2.18 -2.59 1.60
N ALA A 100 -3.17 -3.34 1.11
CA ALA A 100 -4.51 -3.36 1.70
C ALA A 100 -4.50 -3.94 3.13
N LEU A 101 -3.74 -5.02 3.37
CA LEU A 101 -3.55 -5.59 4.71
C LEU A 101 -2.84 -4.60 5.65
N THR A 102 -1.76 -3.94 5.20
CA THR A 102 -1.08 -2.91 5.99
C THR A 102 -2.03 -1.76 6.34
N ALA A 103 -2.87 -1.31 5.40
CA ALA A 103 -3.83 -0.24 5.63
C ALA A 103 -4.85 -0.59 6.72
N VAL A 104 -5.33 -1.83 6.77
CA VAL A 104 -6.21 -2.32 7.84
C VAL A 104 -5.46 -2.45 9.16
N ALA A 105 -4.26 -3.04 9.14
CA ALA A 105 -3.41 -3.18 10.32
C ALA A 105 -3.11 -1.83 11.00
N ARG A 106 -2.79 -0.80 10.21
CA ARG A 106 -2.60 0.57 10.72
C ARG A 106 -3.84 1.09 11.44
N LYS A 107 -5.03 0.89 10.88
CA LYS A 107 -6.28 1.33 11.54
C LYS A 107 -6.46 0.67 12.90
N VAL A 108 -6.00 -0.57 13.07
CA VAL A 108 -6.03 -1.29 14.36
C VAL A 108 -4.97 -0.74 15.33
N ILE A 109 -3.74 -0.50 14.87
CA ILE A 109 -2.64 0.00 15.72
C ILE A 109 -2.94 1.38 16.31
N VAL A 110 -3.58 2.25 15.52
CA VAL A 110 -3.83 3.67 15.87
C VAL A 110 -5.27 3.87 16.38
N LEU A 111 -5.89 2.83 16.95
CA LEU A 111 -7.22 2.95 17.54
C LEU A 111 -7.18 3.92 18.73
N PRO A 112 -7.98 5.01 18.73
CA PRO A 112 -8.04 5.90 19.88
C PRO A 112 -8.71 5.20 21.07
N ALA A 113 -8.30 5.58 22.28
CA ALA A 113 -8.90 5.09 23.52
C ALA A 113 -10.44 5.27 23.51
N GLY A 114 -11.17 4.24 23.97
CA GLY A 114 -12.63 4.22 23.93
C GLY A 114 -13.25 3.67 22.64
N SER A 115 -12.44 3.31 21.64
CA SER A 115 -12.92 2.56 20.46
C SER A 115 -13.37 1.14 20.79
N GLU A 116 -12.89 0.60 21.91
CA GLU A 116 -13.28 -0.68 22.51
C GLU A 116 -14.79 -0.77 22.77
N ASN A 117 -15.41 0.38 23.04
CA ASN A 117 -16.85 0.50 23.29
C ASN A 117 -17.69 0.38 22.01
N LYS A 118 -17.07 0.15 20.85
CA LYS A 118 -17.75 -0.01 19.55
C LYS A 118 -17.43 -1.40 18.96
N PRO A 119 -18.06 -2.48 19.47
CA PRO A 119 -17.79 -3.85 19.01
C PRO A 119 -17.93 -4.02 17.50
N GLN A 120 -18.87 -3.29 16.88
CA GLN A 120 -19.11 -3.34 15.43
C GLN A 120 -17.91 -2.87 14.61
N LEU A 121 -17.12 -1.91 15.11
CA LEU A 121 -15.90 -1.44 14.43
C LEU A 121 -14.82 -2.52 14.47
N LEU A 122 -14.61 -3.13 15.64
CA LEU A 122 -13.61 -4.19 15.82
C LEU A 122 -13.95 -5.43 14.97
N ILE A 123 -15.22 -5.85 14.97
CA ILE A 123 -15.69 -6.95 14.13
C ILE A 123 -15.51 -6.62 12.65
N GLY A 124 -15.83 -5.39 12.23
CA GLY A 124 -15.64 -4.96 10.84
C GLY A 124 -14.17 -5.00 10.40
N LEU A 125 -13.25 -4.51 11.24
CA LEU A 125 -11.80 -4.59 10.97
C LEU A 125 -11.31 -6.04 10.93
N GLY A 126 -11.80 -6.90 11.84
CA GLY A 126 -11.48 -8.32 11.86
C GLY A 126 -11.95 -9.05 10.60
N LEU A 127 -13.20 -8.86 10.20
CA LEU A 127 -13.76 -9.46 8.98
C LEU A 127 -13.03 -8.98 7.72
N ALA A 128 -12.74 -7.68 7.62
CA ALA A 128 -11.97 -7.13 6.51
C ALA A 128 -10.55 -7.74 6.44
N SER A 129 -9.89 -7.91 7.60
CA SER A 129 -8.56 -8.53 7.68
C SER A 129 -8.59 -9.99 7.21
N ILE A 130 -9.58 -10.77 7.65
CA ILE A 130 -9.75 -12.18 7.25
C ILE A 130 -10.05 -12.28 5.75
N ALA A 131 -10.92 -11.43 5.22
CA ALA A 131 -11.24 -11.41 3.80
C ALA A 131 -10.02 -11.08 2.93
N LEU A 132 -9.22 -10.09 3.32
CA LEU A 132 -7.98 -9.73 2.62
C LEU A 132 -6.92 -10.82 2.72
N ALA A 133 -6.75 -11.44 3.89
CA ALA A 133 -5.85 -12.56 4.07
C ALA A 133 -6.25 -13.77 3.21
N GLY A 134 -7.55 -14.06 3.13
CA GLY A 134 -8.10 -15.09 2.24
C GLY A 134 -7.85 -14.79 0.76
N ALA A 135 -8.07 -13.54 0.33
CA ALA A 135 -7.77 -13.11 -1.03
C ALA A 135 -6.27 -13.23 -1.37
N TYR A 136 -5.40 -12.81 -0.46
CA TYR A 136 -3.94 -12.96 -0.61
C TYR A 136 -3.52 -14.43 -0.74
N TRP A 137 -4.05 -15.29 0.13
CA TRP A 137 -3.78 -16.73 0.07
C TRP A 137 -4.24 -17.36 -1.25
N LEU A 138 -5.41 -16.98 -1.75
CA LEU A 138 -5.94 -17.49 -3.02
C LEU A 138 -5.09 -17.05 -4.21
N VAL A 139 -4.63 -15.79 -4.22
CA VAL A 139 -3.76 -15.26 -5.29
C VAL A 139 -2.44 -16.02 -5.33
N ILE A 140 -1.78 -16.24 -4.19
CA ILE A 140 -0.53 -17.00 -4.14
C ILE A 140 -0.74 -18.44 -4.61
N ARG A 141 -1.83 -19.09 -4.19
CA ARG A 141 -2.10 -20.48 -4.58
C ARG A 141 -2.45 -20.65 -6.06
N SER A 142 -2.99 -19.61 -6.68
CA SER A 142 -3.44 -19.63 -8.07
C SER A 142 -2.31 -19.36 -9.07
N GLN A 143 -1.13 -18.93 -8.61
CA GLN A 143 0.03 -18.78 -9.48
C GLN A 143 0.64 -20.17 -9.72
N PRO A 144 0.67 -20.67 -10.98
CA PRO A 144 1.25 -21.96 -11.28
C PRO A 144 2.73 -21.92 -10.90
N GLN A 145 3.05 -22.71 -9.88
CA GLN A 145 4.39 -22.96 -9.37
C GLN A 145 5.27 -23.33 -10.56
N GLY A 146 6.17 -22.42 -10.94
CA GLY A 146 7.20 -22.70 -11.92
C GLY A 146 7.92 -23.97 -11.47
N ARG A 147 7.79 -25.01 -12.29
CA ARG A 147 8.40 -26.34 -12.17
C ARG A 147 9.92 -26.20 -12.01
N ILE A 148 10.37 -26.01 -10.78
CA ILE A 148 11.73 -26.34 -10.34
C ILE A 148 11.71 -27.85 -10.12
N ASP A 149 12.72 -28.54 -10.65
CA ASP A 149 12.95 -30.00 -10.62
C ASP A 149 12.44 -30.80 -11.84
N GLN A 150 13.24 -30.76 -12.91
CA GLN A 150 13.56 -31.93 -13.76
C GLN A 150 14.58 -31.52 -14.82
N GLY A 151 15.87 -31.81 -14.60
CA GLY A 151 16.86 -31.65 -15.66
C GLY A 151 18.33 -31.59 -15.27
N SER A 152 18.82 -32.38 -14.32
CA SER A 152 20.27 -32.58 -14.18
C SER A 152 20.60 -33.88 -13.45
N HIS A 153 20.30 -35.03 -14.07
CA HIS A 153 21.05 -36.28 -13.89
C HIS A 153 20.80 -37.17 -15.12
N GLN A 154 21.51 -36.86 -16.19
CA GLN A 154 22.05 -37.88 -17.10
C GLN A 154 23.58 -37.80 -16.98
#